data_AF-K0IK78-F1
#
_entry.id   AF-K0IK78-F1
#
_cell.length_a   1.000
_cell.length_b   1.000
_cell.length_c   1.000
_cell.angle_alpha   90.00
_cell.angle_beta   90.00
_cell.angle_gamma   90.00
#
_symmetry.space_group_name_H-M   'P 1'
#
loop_
_entity.id
_entity.type
_entity.pdbx_description
1 polymer ?
#
loop_
_entity_poly.entity_id
_entity_poly.type
_entity_poly.pdbx_seq_one_letter_code
_entity_poly.pdbx_strand_id
1 'polypeptide(L)' 'MFIMSASQSLAVQDRKYHKKKALVEKFIKKSGKIDHSVILNNVDVDYDTLMRILSDLRSEGRIK' A
#
# COMPACT_ATOMS: atom_id res chain seq x y z
N MET A 1 -12.20 17.99 28.22
CA MET A 1 -12.49 18.03 26.78
C MET A 1 -11.15 17.89 26.05
N PHE A 2 -10.80 16.68 25.60
CA PHE A 2 -9.51 16.43 24.93
C PHE A 2 -9.69 16.66 23.43
N ILE A 3 -9.05 17.70 22.90
CA ILE A 3 -8.91 17.92 21.47
C ILE A 3 -7.93 16.85 20.96
N MET A 4 -8.45 15.74 20.44
CA MET A 4 -7.63 14.81 19.66
C MET A 4 -7.21 15.55 18.39
N SER A 5 -5.95 15.99 18.36
CA SER A 5 -5.34 16.70 17.24
C SER A 5 -5.37 15.83 15.98
N ALA A 6 -5.94 16.36 14.89
CA ALA A 6 -6.02 15.74 13.57
C ALA A 6 -4.65 15.25 13.04
N SER A 7 -3.55 15.86 13.50
CA SER A 7 -2.18 15.55 13.07
C SER A 7 -1.70 14.15 13.46
N GLN A 8 -2.22 13.55 14.55
CA GLN A 8 -1.84 12.16 14.90
C GLN A 8 -2.50 11.13 13.96
N SER A 9 -3.68 11.43 13.41
CA SER A 9 -4.42 10.49 12.57
C SER A 9 -3.77 10.28 11.20
N LEU A 10 -3.25 11.35 10.59
CA LEU A 10 -2.55 11.33 9.30
C LEU A 10 -1.24 10.55 9.38
N ALA A 11 -0.43 10.78 10.43
CA ALA A 11 0.83 10.08 10.63
C ALA A 11 0.66 8.56 10.83
N VAL A 12 -0.45 8.13 11.45
CA VAL A 12 -0.77 6.71 11.62
C VAL A 12 -1.25 6.10 10.29
N GLN A 13 -2.02 6.84 9.50
CA GLN A 13 -2.44 6.41 8.16
C GLN A 13 -1.25 6.23 7.21
N ASP A 14 -0.30 7.17 7.22
CA ASP A 14 0.93 7.06 6.41
C ASP A 14 1.75 5.82 6.78
N ARG A 15 1.92 5.54 8.07
CA ARG A 15 2.64 4.33 8.51
C ARG A 15 1.97 3.05 8.05
N LYS A 16 0.63 2.98 8.09
CA LYS A 16 -0.13 1.83 7.59
C LYS A 16 0.01 1.69 6.08
N TYR A 17 -0.09 2.81 5.34
CA TYR A 17 0.09 2.84 3.90
C TYR A 17 1.49 2.34 3.49
N HIS A 18 2.55 2.85 4.10
CA HIS A 18 3.92 2.42 3.81
C HIS A 18 4.15 0.93 4.10
N LYS A 19 3.55 0.40 5.18
CA LYS A 19 3.60 -1.05 5.47
C LYS A 19 2.90 -1.85 4.37
N LYS A 20 1.70 -1.46 3.94
CA LYS A 20 0.97 -2.13 2.86
C LYS A 20 1.75 -2.05 1.54
N LYS A 21 2.28 -0.87 1.19
CA LYS A 21 3.14 -0.67 0.01
C LYS A 21 4.34 -1.62 -0.01
N ALA A 22 5.05 -1.75 1.11
CA ALA A 22 6.18 -2.67 1.22
C ALA A 22 5.78 -4.15 1.08
N LEU A 23 4.60 -4.54 1.58
CA LEU A 23 4.07 -5.91 1.42
C LEU A 23 3.72 -6.19 -0.05
N VAL A 24 3.02 -5.27 -0.71
CA VAL A 24 2.68 -5.38 -2.13
C VAL A 24 3.94 -5.46 -2.99
N GLU A 25 4.93 -4.60 -2.73
CA GLU A 25 6.21 -4.62 -3.44
C GLU A 25 6.92 -5.98 -3.29
N LYS A 26 7.03 -6.50 -2.05
CA LYS A 26 7.62 -7.82 -1.79
C LYS A 26 6.85 -8.92 -2.50
N PHE A 27 5.52 -8.85 -2.51
CA PHE A 27 4.67 -9.82 -3.17
C PHE A 27 4.90 -9.86 -4.68
N ILE A 28 4.88 -8.69 -5.33
CA ILE A 28 5.13 -8.56 -6.78
C ILE A 28 6.52 -9.07 -7.15
N LYS A 29 7.55 -8.70 -6.37
CA LYS A 29 8.92 -9.16 -6.58
C LYS A 29 9.06 -10.68 -6.44
N LYS A 30 8.31 -11.31 -5.53
CA LYS A 30 8.32 -12.77 -5.33
C LYS A 30 7.53 -13.52 -6.40
N SER A 31 6.37 -12.98 -6.80
CA SER A 31 5.49 -13.60 -7.80
C SER A 31 6.00 -13.40 -9.24
N GLY A 32 6.72 -12.30 -9.49
CA GLY A 32 7.18 -11.91 -10.83
C GLY A 32 6.05 -11.42 -11.74
N LYS A 33 4.81 -11.41 -11.26
CA LYS A 33 3.61 -10.93 -11.95
C LYS A 33 2.79 -10.04 -11.02
N ILE A 34 2.09 -9.07 -11.60
CA ILE A 34 1.14 -8.23 -10.89
C ILE A 34 -0.24 -8.83 -11.12
N ASP A 35 -0.71 -9.64 -10.16
CA ASP A 35 -2.06 -10.18 -10.17
C ASP A 35 -2.89 -9.47 -9.09
N HIS A 36 -3.81 -8.61 -9.53
CA HIS A 36 -4.59 -7.77 -8.63
C HIS A 36 -5.44 -8.61 -7.68
N SER A 37 -6.11 -9.65 -8.17
CA SER A 37 -6.99 -10.50 -7.36
C SER A 37 -6.20 -11.25 -6.30
N VAL A 38 -5.01 -11.76 -6.66
CA VAL A 38 -4.15 -12.45 -5.69
C VAL A 38 -3.62 -11.47 -4.65
N ILE A 39 -3.21 -10.27 -5.05
CA ILE A 39 -2.73 -9.25 -4.09
C ILE A 39 -3.84 -8.84 -3.13
N LEU A 40 -5.06 -8.59 -3.60
CA LEU A 40 -6.21 -8.23 -2.76
C LEU A 40 -6.59 -9.35 -1.78
N ASN A 41 -6.43 -10.61 -2.18
CA ASN A 41 -6.72 -11.76 -1.32
C ASN A 41 -5.62 -12.04 -0.29
N ASN A 42 -4.37 -11.69 -0.59
CA ASN A 42 -3.21 -12.00 0.28
C ASN A 42 -2.74 -10.79 1.10
N VAL A 43 -3.04 -9.58 0.65
CA VAL A 43 -2.72 -8.32 1.32
C VAL A 43 -4.05 -7.68 1.68
N ASP A 44 -4.26 -7.40 2.97
CA ASP A 44 -5.44 -6.70 3.47
C ASP A 44 -5.45 -5.23 3.00
N VAL A 45 -5.81 -5.02 1.73
CA VAL A 45 -5.79 -3.72 1.04
C VAL A 45 -6.98 -3.62 0.11
N ASP A 46 -7.66 -2.46 0.13
CA ASP A 46 -8.77 -2.19 -0.77
C ASP A 46 -8.28 -1.91 -2.19
N TYR A 47 -9.17 -2.09 -3.17
CA TYR A 47 -8.85 -1.91 -4.59
C TYR A 47 -8.21 -0.54 -4.89
N ASP A 48 -8.82 0.54 -4.40
CA ASP A 48 -8.31 1.90 -4.64
C ASP A 48 -6.92 2.11 -4.03
N THR A 49 -6.69 1.57 -2.84
CA THR A 49 -5.39 1.66 -2.16
C THR A 49 -4.34 0.84 -2.91
N LEU A 50 -4.72 -0.33 -3.44
CA LEU A 50 -3.83 -1.14 -4.26
C LEU A 50 -3.45 -0.40 -5.55
N MET A 51 -4.43 0.19 -6.26
CA MET A 51 -4.15 0.96 -7.48
C MET A 51 -3.18 2.11 -7.21
N ARG A 52 -3.40 2.85 -6.11
CA ARG A 52 -2.49 3.93 -5.70
C ARG A 52 -1.07 3.42 -5.40
N ILE A 53 -0.96 2.30 -4.68
CA ILE A 53 0.34 1.66 -4.41
C ILE A 53 1.04 1.24 -5.70
N LEU A 54 0.33 0.61 -6.64
CA LEU A 54 0.90 0.17 -7.92
C LEU A 54 1.38 1.36 -8.76
N SER A 55 0.58 2.44 -8.81
CA SER A 55 0.97 3.69 -9.46
C SER A 55 2.25 4.26 -8.85
N ASP A 56 2.32 4.39 -7.52
CA ASP A 56 3.52 4.88 -6.84
C ASP A 56 4.74 4.00 -7.13
N LEU A 57 4.59 2.67 -7.02
CA LEU A 57 5.69 1.72 -7.25
C LEU A 57 6.20 1.78 -8.69
N ARG A 58 5.31 1.99 -9.67
CA ARG A 58 5.67 2.17 -11.08
C ARG A 58 6.36 3.51 -11.31
N SER A 59 5.86 4.60 -10.74
CA SER A 59 6.48 5.92 -10.80
C SER A 59 7.86 5.96 -10.16
N GLU A 60 8.09 5.18 -9.11
CA GLU A 60 9.40 5.00 -8.47
C GLU A 60 10.32 4.01 -9.21
N GLY A 61 9.86 3.36 -10.29
CA GLY A 61 10.63 2.36 -11.03
C GLY A 61 10.89 1.06 -10.27
N ARG A 62 10.14 0.79 -9.19
CA ARG A 62 10.28 -0.44 -8.39
C ARG A 62 9.63 -1.66 -9.04
N ILE A 63 8.65 -1.43 -9.91
CA ILE A 63 7.94 -2.45 -10.69
C ILE A 63 7.81 -1.96 -12.15
N LYS A 64 7.77 -2.88 -13.12
CA LYS A 64 7.54 -2.60 -14.55
C LYS A 64 6.09 -2.94 -14.92
#